data_AF-A0A6N6MM68-F1
#
_entry.id   AF-A0A6N6MM68-F1
#
_cell.length_a   1.000
_cell.length_b   1.000
_cell.length_c   1.000
_cell.angle_alpha   90.00
_cell.angle_beta   90.00
_cell.angle_gamma   90.00
#
_symmetry.space_group_name_H-M   'P 1'
#
loop_
_entity.id
_entity.type
_entity.pdbx_description
1 polymer ?
#
loop_
_entity_poly.entity_id
_entity_poly.type
_entity_poly.pdbx_seq_one_letter_code
_entity_poly.pdbx_strand_id
1 'polypeptide(L)' 'MTDSPTPTPPPDLDAYAAQAATLLGLPLDPAWAGSVAANLRVLRAAADLVEGFPLPDEAEAAPVFAP' A
#
# COMPACT_ATOMS: atom_id res chain seq x y z
N MET A 1 -6.54 -27.50 -3.26
CA MET A 1 -6.42 -27.13 -1.83
C MET A 1 -6.90 -25.69 -1.75
N THR A 2 -8.17 -25.48 -1.42
CA THR A 2 -8.85 -24.17 -1.46
C THR A 2 -8.69 -23.50 -0.11
N ASP A 3 -7.55 -22.85 0.11
CA ASP A 3 -7.44 -21.84 1.16
C ASP A 3 -8.14 -20.57 0.66
N SER A 4 -9.38 -20.36 1.08
CA SER A 4 -10.02 -19.06 0.90
C SER A 4 -9.31 -18.06 1.82
N PRO A 5 -8.78 -16.94 1.32
CA PRO A 5 -8.08 -15.98 2.16
C PRO A 5 -9.07 -15.41 3.20
N THR A 6 -8.70 -15.49 4.47
CA THR A 6 -9.40 -14.79 5.56
C THR A 6 -9.42 -13.29 5.24
N PRO A 7 -10.55 -12.59 5.37
CA PRO A 7 -10.61 -11.16 5.11
C PRO A 7 -9.66 -10.41 6.07
N THR A 8 -8.65 -9.77 5.49
CA THR A 8 -7.71 -8.93 6.21
C THR A 8 -8.45 -7.69 6.73
N PRO A 9 -8.32 -7.34 8.02
CA PRO A 9 -8.92 -6.12 8.55
C PRO A 9 -8.34 -4.88 7.83
N PRO A 10 -9.12 -3.79 7.71
CA PRO A 10 -8.64 -2.57 7.08
C PRO A 10 -7.41 -2.02 7.83
N PRO A 11 -6.39 -1.54 7.11
CA PRO A 11 -5.15 -1.09 7.72
C PRO A 11 -5.35 0.21 8.53
N ASP A 12 -4.67 0.33 9.66
CA ASP A 12 -4.51 1.60 10.37
C ASP A 12 -3.43 2.44 9.66
N LEU A 13 -3.88 3.38 8.85
CA LEU A 13 -2.99 4.19 8.01
C LEU A 13 -2.28 5.31 8.78
N ASP A 14 -2.79 5.71 9.94
CA ASP A 14 -2.10 6.68 10.80
C ASP A 14 -0.92 6.00 11.50
N ALA A 15 -1.15 4.81 12.06
CA ALA A 15 -0.07 4.00 12.64
C ALA A 15 0.95 3.58 11.58
N TYR A 16 0.50 3.23 10.37
CA TYR A 16 1.40 2.91 9.27
C TYR A 16 2.28 4.10 8.88
N ALA A 17 1.72 5.29 8.73
CA ALA A 17 2.49 6.49 8.37
C ALA A 17 3.62 6.77 9.36
N ALA A 18 3.35 6.68 10.67
CA ALA A 18 4.35 6.90 11.72
C ALA A 18 5.47 5.85 11.72
N GLN A 19 5.11 4.58 11.52
CA GLN A 19 6.08 3.47 11.46
C GLN A 19 6.93 3.53 10.18
N ALA A 20 6.29 3.78 9.03
CA ALA A 20 6.97 3.90 7.74
C ALA A 20 7.92 5.10 7.71
N ALA A 21 7.52 6.24 8.26
CA ALA A 21 8.38 7.42 8.44
C ALA A 21 9.66 7.07 9.21
N THR A 22 9.53 6.32 10.31
CA THR A 22 10.68 5.85 11.11
C THR A 22 11.56 4.89 10.32
N LEU A 23 10.95 3.88 9.68
CA LEU A 23 11.67 2.86 8.91
C LEU A 23 12.48 3.49 7.75
N LEU A 24 11.92 4.50 7.10
CA LEU A 24 12.53 5.19 5.96
C LEU A 24 13.51 6.29 6.39
N GLY A 25 13.62 6.60 7.69
CA GLY A 25 14.42 7.72 8.17
C GLY A 25 13.89 9.09 7.72
N LEU A 26 12.59 9.18 7.46
CA LEU A 26 11.91 10.39 7.00
C LEU A 26 11.12 11.00 8.17
N PRO A 27 11.69 11.97 8.91
CA PRO A 27 10.97 12.59 10.03
C PRO A 27 9.71 13.30 9.53
N LEU A 28 8.56 12.95 10.13
CA LEU A 28 7.26 13.52 9.78
C LEU A 28 6.91 14.61 10.78
N ASP A 29 6.77 15.84 10.29
CA ASP A 29 6.26 16.95 11.08
C ASP A 29 4.83 16.61 11.58
N PRO A 30 4.53 16.72 12.89
CA PRO A 30 3.20 16.47 13.41
C PRO A 30 2.09 17.28 12.71
N ALA A 31 2.39 18.48 12.21
CA ALA A 31 1.46 19.30 11.44
C ALA A 31 1.07 18.65 10.10
N TRP A 32 1.90 17.75 9.57
CA TRP A 32 1.69 17.10 8.26
C TRP A 32 1.15 15.68 8.39
N ALA A 33 1.22 15.08 9.59
CA ALA A 33 0.83 13.69 9.83
C ALA A 33 -0.59 13.37 9.35
N GLY A 34 -1.56 14.23 9.67
CA GLY A 34 -2.95 14.06 9.24
C GLY A 34 -3.12 14.10 7.71
N SER A 35 -2.41 15.02 7.03
CA SER A 35 -2.45 15.15 5.57
C SER A 35 -1.80 13.96 4.87
N VAL A 36 -0.69 13.43 5.41
CA VAL A 36 -0.06 12.22 4.88
C VAL A 36 -0.99 11.03 4.99
N ALA A 37 -1.60 10.80 6.17
CA ALA A 37 -2.56 9.73 6.36
C ALA A 37 -3.80 9.87 5.44
N ALA A 38 -4.28 11.09 5.21
CA ALA A 38 -5.37 11.34 4.26
C ALA A 38 -5.01 10.93 2.82
N ASN A 39 -3.80 11.25 2.36
CA ASN A 39 -3.33 10.82 1.04
C ASN A 39 -3.14 9.31 0.96
N LEU A 40 -2.66 8.67 2.04
CA LEU A 40 -2.57 7.21 2.11
C LEU A 40 -3.95 6.53 1.98
N ARG A 41 -5.01 7.11 2.55
CA ARG A 41 -6.39 6.60 2.38
C ARG A 41 -6.84 6.67 0.92
N VAL A 42 -6.53 7.76 0.22
CA VAL A 42 -6.82 7.90 -1.21
C VAL A 42 -6.04 6.86 -2.03
N LEU A 43 -4.76 6.68 -1.74
CA LEU A 43 -3.92 5.67 -2.40
C LEU A 43 -4.40 4.25 -2.12
N ARG A 44 -4.89 3.95 -0.90
CA ARG A 44 -5.48 2.65 -0.58
C ARG A 44 -6.71 2.38 -1.43
N ALA A 45 -7.62 3.35 -1.56
CA ALA A 45 -8.80 3.20 -2.40
C ALA A 45 -8.44 2.98 -3.88
N ALA A 46 -7.38 3.64 -4.38
CA ALA A 46 -6.87 3.38 -5.72
C ALA A 46 -6.23 1.99 -5.85
N ALA A 47 -5.53 1.53 -4.81
CA ALA A 47 -4.94 0.18 -4.76
C ALA A 47 -6.02 -0.91 -4.75
N ASP A 48 -7.15 -0.71 -4.08
CA ASP A 48 -8.28 -1.65 -4.09
C ASP A 48 -8.81 -1.91 -5.52
N LEU A 49 -8.74 -0.90 -6.40
CA LEU A 49 -9.08 -1.07 -7.83
C LEU A 49 -8.07 -1.97 -8.55
N VAL A 50 -6.80 -1.90 -8.17
CA VAL A 50 -5.73 -2.73 -8.76
C VAL A 50 -5.75 -4.16 -8.21
N GLU A 51 -5.97 -4.32 -6.89
CA GLU A 51 -6.14 -5.62 -6.23
C GLU A 51 -7.33 -6.42 -6.81
N GLY A 52 -8.31 -5.74 -7.41
CA GLY A 52 -9.44 -6.37 -8.08
C GLY A 52 -9.12 -7.08 -9.41
N PHE A 53 -7.95 -6.84 -10.02
CA PHE A 53 -7.54 -7.57 -11.22
C PHE A 53 -6.93 -8.92 -10.83
N PRO A 54 -7.38 -10.06 -11.41
CA PRO A 54 -6.75 -11.35 -11.15
C PRO A 54 -5.30 -11.32 -11.66
N LEU A 55 -4.36 -11.77 -10.82
CA LEU A 55 -2.94 -11.87 -11.16
C LEU A 55 -2.57 -13.36 -11.32
N PRO A 56 -2.41 -13.85 -12.56
CA PRO A 56 -1.92 -15.22 -12.80
C PRO A 56 -0.51 -15.42 -12.26
N ASP A 57 -0.17 -16.65 -11.89
CA ASP A 57 1.18 -17.00 -11.40
C ASP A 57 2.25 -16.79 -12.48
N GLU A 58 1.89 -16.91 -13.76
CA GLU A 58 2.77 -16.67 -14.91
C GLU A 58 2.90 -15.19 -15.31
N ALA A 59 2.21 -14.28 -14.61
CA ALA A 59 2.29 -12.85 -14.89
C ALA A 59 3.66 -12.31 -14.48
N GLU A 60 4.43 -11.86 -15.47
CA GLU A 60 5.72 -11.20 -15.26
C GLU A 60 5.55 -9.69 -15.12
N ALA A 61 6.52 -9.05 -14.45
CA ALA A 61 6.57 -7.60 -14.36
C ALA A 61 6.64 -6.95 -15.75
N ALA A 62 6.12 -5.73 -15.87
CA ALA A 62 6.20 -4.97 -17.11
C ALA A 62 7.68 -4.82 -17.57
N PRO A 63 7.94 -4.83 -18.88
CA PRO A 63 9.30 -4.83 -19.42
C PRO A 63 10.09 -3.60 -18.95
N VAL A 64 11.32 -3.84 -18.51
CA VAL A 64 12.33 -2.81 -18.21
C VAL A 64 13.18 -2.52 -19.44
N PHE A 65 13.70 -1.29 -19.51
CA PHE A 65 14.57 -0.85 -20.61
C PHE A 65 15.81 -1.76 -20.74
N ALA A 66 16.10 -2.20 -21.97
CA ALA A 66 17.31 -2.93 -22.35
C ALA A 66 18.20 -2.05 -23.25
N PRO A 67 19.54 -2.13 -23.12
CA PRO A 67 20.49 -1.30 -23.88
C PRO A 67 20.42 -1.50 -25.39
#